data_AF-A0A645GQQ4-F1
#
_entry.id   AF-A0A645GQQ4-F1
#
_cell.length_a   1.000
_cell.length_b   1.000
_cell.length_c   1.000
_cell.angle_alpha   90.00
_cell.angle_beta   90.00
_cell.angle_gamma   90.00
#
_symmetry.space_group_name_H-M   'P 1'
#
loop_
_entity.id
_entity.type
_entity.pdbx_description
1 polymer ?
#
loop_
_entity_poly.entity_id
_entity_poly.type
_entity_poly.pdbx_seq_one_letter_code
_entity_poly.pdbx_strand_id
1 'polypeptide(L)'
;MVTLPWEIEANYLSHSFLVLAEENNLTISKPEEIAKQIPTNVLPKIEETREQFLRILTTIGYFFLPAETKKKKPAKARHRWTKEVSEIPFTVHFRGSKATLYWKSRNEMLVKKGAIMMEEAPLNKDGSVSYAAKYGDKLRADHQEKISGNKTTADIILKSVNEVSLFLYFGGTNSWLEILDENGKSLDEWTRVD
;
A
#
# COMPACT_ATOMS: atom_id res chain seq x y z
N MET A 1 21.89 -19.19 -9.60
CA MET A 1 20.63 -18.98 -10.35
C MET A 1 21.02 -18.30 -11.65
N VAL A 2 20.75 -18.92 -12.80
CA VAL A 2 21.08 -18.32 -14.10
C VAL A 2 20.02 -17.28 -14.40
N THR A 3 20.41 -16.01 -14.41
CA THR A 3 19.54 -14.89 -14.77
C THR A 3 20.11 -14.24 -16.02
N LEU A 4 19.27 -13.97 -17.01
CA LEU A 4 19.71 -13.21 -18.17
C LEU A 4 20.16 -11.80 -17.74
N PRO A 5 21.17 -11.21 -18.41
CA PRO A 5 21.50 -9.81 -18.24
C PRO A 5 20.28 -8.92 -18.48
N TRP A 6 20.08 -7.92 -17.62
CA TRP A 6 18.94 -7.00 -17.68
C TRP A 6 18.83 -6.23 -19.01
N GLU A 7 19.93 -6.10 -19.75
CA GLU A 7 20.02 -5.40 -21.03
C GLU A 7 19.46 -6.20 -22.21
N ILE A 8 19.21 -7.51 -22.05
CA ILE A 8 18.71 -8.36 -23.14
C ILE A 8 17.18 -8.36 -23.12
N GLU A 9 16.59 -7.54 -23.99
CA GLU A 9 15.15 -7.55 -24.23
C GLU A 9 14.70 -8.79 -25.02
N ALA A 10 13.44 -9.19 -24.84
CA ALA A 10 12.89 -10.39 -25.48
C ALA A 10 12.83 -10.29 -27.01
N ASN A 11 12.52 -9.12 -27.55
CA ASN A 11 12.59 -8.85 -28.98
C ASN A 11 14.01 -9.07 -29.57
N TYR A 12 15.07 -8.71 -28.84
CA TYR A 12 16.46 -8.86 -29.31
C TYR A 12 16.88 -10.32 -29.38
N LEU A 13 16.57 -11.10 -28.34
CA LEU A 13 16.87 -12.53 -28.33
C LEU A 13 16.04 -13.27 -29.39
N SER A 14 14.76 -12.92 -29.53
CA SER A 14 13.90 -13.48 -30.58
C SER A 14 14.48 -13.20 -31.97
N HIS A 15 14.95 -11.97 -32.22
CA HIS A 15 15.61 -11.61 -33.47
C HIS A 15 16.91 -12.40 -33.68
N SER A 16 17.73 -12.59 -32.64
CA SER A 16 18.95 -13.40 -32.72
C SER A 16 18.67 -14.85 -33.12
N PHE A 17 17.58 -15.46 -32.63
CA PHE A 17 17.17 -16.80 -33.06
C PHE A 17 16.71 -16.85 -34.52
N LEU A 18 16.07 -15.79 -35.03
CA LEU A 18 15.72 -15.69 -36.45
C LEU A 18 16.99 -15.62 -37.33
N VAL A 19 17.97 -14.80 -36.94
CA VAL A 19 19.26 -14.69 -37.65
C VAL A 19 19.98 -16.03 -37.70
N LEU A 20 20.06 -16.73 -36.56
CA LEU A 20 20.69 -18.06 -36.49
C LEU A 20 19.98 -19.07 -37.40
N ALA A 21 18.65 -19.03 -37.48
CA ALA A 21 17.89 -19.90 -38.37
C ALA A 21 18.22 -19.61 -39.85
N GLU A 22 18.28 -18.34 -40.24
CA GLU A 22 18.65 -17.93 -41.60
C GLU A 22 20.08 -18.36 -41.97
N GLU A 23 21.05 -18.18 -41.07
CA GLU A 23 22.45 -18.61 -41.23
C GLU A 23 22.57 -20.12 -41.46
N ASN A 24 21.65 -20.91 -40.90
CA ASN A 24 21.62 -22.36 -41.03
C ASN A 24 20.63 -22.85 -42.10
N ASN A 25 20.20 -21.96 -43.00
CA ASN A 25 19.24 -22.24 -44.06
C ASN A 25 17.91 -22.86 -43.57
N LEU A 26 17.54 -22.60 -42.32
CA LEU A 26 16.25 -23.00 -41.76
C LEU A 26 15.19 -21.99 -42.17
N THR A 27 14.18 -22.45 -42.89
CA THR A 27 13.05 -21.58 -43.28
C THR A 27 12.02 -21.57 -42.15
N ILE A 28 11.80 -20.42 -41.54
CA ILE A 28 10.70 -20.22 -40.59
C ILE A 28 9.44 -19.96 -41.43
N SER A 29 8.76 -21.04 -41.85
CA SER A 29 7.54 -20.93 -42.65
C SER A 29 6.38 -20.34 -41.85
N LYS A 30 5.39 -19.80 -42.56
CA LYS A 30 4.16 -19.31 -41.93
C LYS A 30 3.48 -20.47 -41.18
N PRO A 31 2.96 -20.24 -39.96
CA PRO A 31 2.37 -21.28 -39.11
C PRO A 31 1.30 -22.13 -39.83
N GLU A 32 0.57 -21.53 -40.76
CA GLU A 32 -0.54 -22.12 -41.51
C GLU A 32 -0.11 -23.22 -42.50
N GLU A 33 1.12 -23.19 -43.01
CA GLU A 33 1.63 -24.17 -43.98
C GLU A 33 2.16 -25.44 -43.29
N ILE A 34 2.86 -25.26 -42.16
CA ILE A 34 3.39 -26.37 -41.36
C ILE A 34 2.26 -27.04 -40.56
N ALA A 35 1.27 -26.28 -40.09
CA ALA A 35 0.14 -26.83 -39.32
C ALA A 35 -0.63 -27.93 -40.07
N LYS A 36 -0.67 -27.87 -41.41
CA LYS A 36 -1.31 -28.90 -42.27
C LYS A 36 -0.51 -30.21 -42.34
N GLN A 37 0.77 -30.18 -41.99
CA GLN A 37 1.69 -31.32 -42.05
C GLN A 37 1.90 -31.99 -40.69
N ILE A 38 1.47 -31.36 -39.59
CA ILE A 38 1.62 -31.91 -38.24
C ILE A 38 0.54 -32.97 -37.99
N PRO A 39 0.92 -34.23 -37.69
CA PRO A 39 -0.05 -35.24 -37.30
C PRO A 39 -0.78 -34.86 -36.02
N THR A 40 -2.11 -34.95 -36.03
CA THR A 40 -2.97 -34.50 -34.91
C THR A 40 -2.68 -35.23 -33.60
N ASN A 41 -2.23 -36.49 -33.67
CA ASN A 41 -1.85 -37.31 -32.52
C ASN A 41 -0.56 -36.84 -31.80
N VAL A 42 0.26 -36.01 -32.45
CA VAL A 42 1.52 -35.49 -31.88
C VAL A 42 1.33 -34.11 -31.24
N LEU A 43 0.25 -33.39 -31.59
CA LEU A 43 -0.05 -32.05 -31.06
C LEU A 43 -0.02 -31.97 -29.53
N PRO A 44 -0.65 -32.88 -28.77
CA PRO A 44 -0.63 -32.80 -27.31
C PRO A 44 0.80 -32.90 -26.74
N LYS A 45 1.67 -33.69 -27.38
CA LYS A 45 3.06 -33.85 -26.94
C LYS A 45 3.91 -32.63 -27.27
N ILE A 46 3.64 -31.99 -28.41
CA ILE A 46 4.28 -30.73 -28.81
C ILE A 46 3.90 -29.62 -27.82
N GLU A 47 2.61 -29.52 -27.45
CA GLU A 47 2.13 -28.54 -26.49
C GLU A 47 2.74 -28.74 -25.10
N GLU A 48 2.77 -29.99 -24.60
CA GLU A 48 3.42 -30.33 -23.32
C GLU A 48 4.90 -29.94 -23.33
N THR A 49 5.61 -30.23 -24.42
CA THR A 49 7.04 -29.90 -24.57
C THR A 49 7.25 -28.39 -24.61
N ARG A 50 6.41 -27.65 -25.34
CA ARG A 50 6.43 -26.19 -25.39
C ARG A 50 6.23 -25.58 -24.00
N GLU A 51 5.30 -26.10 -23.21
CA GLU A 51 5.05 -25.66 -21.83
C GLU A 51 6.29 -25.85 -20.94
N GLN A 52 7.00 -26.97 -21.08
CA GLN A 52 8.25 -27.21 -20.34
C GLN A 52 9.34 -26.18 -20.70
N PHE A 53 9.53 -25.89 -21.99
CA PHE A 53 10.46 -24.85 -22.42
C PHE A 53 10.06 -23.47 -21.92
N LEU A 54 8.77 -23.12 -21.97
CA LEU A 54 8.26 -21.85 -21.45
C LEU A 54 8.52 -21.69 -19.95
N ARG A 55 8.40 -22.76 -19.15
CA ARG A 55 8.71 -22.72 -17.72
C ARG A 55 10.19 -22.42 -17.46
N ILE A 56 11.09 -23.05 -18.21
CA ILE A 56 12.53 -22.81 -18.10
C ILE A 56 12.85 -21.35 -18.45
N LEU A 57 12.31 -20.86 -19.58
CA LEU A 57 12.50 -19.49 -20.05
C LEU A 57 11.95 -18.46 -19.06
N THR A 58 10.77 -18.72 -18.50
CA THR A 58 10.16 -17.89 -17.45
C THR A 58 11.02 -17.86 -16.19
N THR A 59 11.60 -19.00 -15.80
CA THR A 59 12.47 -19.10 -14.61
C THR A 59 13.74 -18.26 -14.74
N ILE A 60 14.28 -18.12 -15.96
CA ILE A 60 15.47 -17.29 -16.24
C ILE A 60 15.13 -15.82 -16.57
N GLY A 61 13.86 -15.42 -16.43
CA GLY A 61 13.39 -14.04 -16.59
C GLY A 61 12.92 -13.67 -17.99
N TYR A 62 12.66 -14.64 -18.86
CA TYR A 62 12.21 -14.42 -20.23
C TYR A 62 10.73 -14.74 -20.41
N PHE A 63 9.95 -13.74 -20.84
CA PHE A 63 8.50 -13.86 -20.96
C PHE A 63 8.07 -13.73 -22.43
N PHE A 64 7.60 -14.82 -23.02
CA PHE A 64 7.00 -14.84 -24.37
C PHE A 64 5.55 -14.34 -24.39
N LEU A 65 4.92 -14.31 -23.22
CA LEU A 65 3.57 -13.78 -23.04
C LEU A 65 3.67 -12.31 -22.61
N PRO A 66 2.75 -11.44 -23.04
CA PRO A 66 2.64 -10.11 -22.48
C PRO A 66 2.60 -10.23 -20.96
N ALA A 67 3.40 -9.44 -20.25
CA ALA A 67 3.35 -9.41 -18.80
C ALA A 67 1.89 -9.24 -18.39
N GLU A 68 1.36 -10.17 -17.58
CA GLU A 68 0.02 -10.03 -17.03
C GLU A 68 -0.07 -8.63 -16.44
N THR A 69 -1.04 -7.85 -16.90
CA THR A 69 -1.28 -6.52 -16.37
C THR A 69 -1.56 -6.71 -14.88
N LYS A 70 -0.57 -6.41 -14.03
CA LYS A 70 -0.74 -6.51 -12.58
C LYS A 70 -1.99 -5.70 -12.27
N LYS A 71 -3.06 -6.37 -11.80
CA LYS A 71 -4.29 -5.70 -11.39
C LYS A 71 -3.86 -4.55 -10.49
N LYS A 72 -4.22 -3.31 -10.88
CA LYS A 72 -3.87 -2.13 -10.10
C LYS A 72 -4.34 -2.40 -8.68
N LYS A 73 -3.43 -2.29 -7.72
CA LYS A 73 -3.79 -2.40 -6.30
C LYS A 73 -4.98 -1.47 -6.07
N PRO A 74 -6.02 -1.89 -5.33
CA PRO A 74 -7.15 -1.02 -5.04
C PRO A 74 -6.61 0.31 -4.53
N ALA A 75 -7.13 1.40 -5.09
CA ALA A 75 -6.72 2.73 -4.67
C ALA A 75 -6.94 2.85 -3.16
N LYS A 76 -6.05 3.55 -2.46
CA LYS A 76 -6.25 3.82 -1.03
C LYS A 76 -7.62 4.48 -0.85
N ALA A 77 -8.37 4.02 0.15
CA ALA A 77 -9.66 4.62 0.52
C ALA A 77 -9.49 6.14 0.62
N ARG A 78 -10.39 6.89 -0.02
CA ARG A 78 -10.39 8.35 0.04
C ARG A 78 -11.38 8.76 1.12
N HIS A 79 -11.03 9.79 1.87
CA HIS A 79 -11.91 10.34 2.90
C HIS A 79 -12.35 11.74 2.48
N ARG A 80 -13.64 12.03 2.63
CA ARG A 80 -14.21 13.34 2.35
C ARG A 80 -14.86 13.90 3.61
N TRP A 81 -14.39 15.08 4.00
CA TRP A 81 -15.04 15.90 5.00
C TRP A 81 -16.40 16.42 4.50
N THR A 82 -17.40 16.41 5.38
CA THR A 82 -18.72 17.01 5.18
C THR A 82 -19.09 17.84 6.42
N LYS A 83 -20.06 18.76 6.28
CA LYS A 83 -20.52 19.59 7.41
C LYS A 83 -21.11 18.73 8.53
N GLU A 84 -21.89 17.71 8.18
CA GLU A 84 -22.46 16.75 9.14
C GLU A 84 -21.39 16.11 10.02
N VAL A 85 -20.30 15.61 9.42
CA VAL A 85 -19.20 14.98 10.17
C VAL A 85 -18.51 15.96 11.14
N SER A 86 -18.52 17.27 10.86
CA SER A 86 -17.87 18.28 11.70
C SER A 86 -18.59 18.58 13.03
N GLU A 87 -19.86 18.17 13.11
CA GLU A 87 -20.74 18.36 14.25
C GLU A 87 -20.76 17.12 15.17
N ILE A 88 -20.33 15.96 14.65
CA ILE A 88 -20.29 14.69 15.39
C ILE A 88 -19.11 14.68 16.39
N PRO A 89 -19.37 14.41 17.68
CA PRO A 89 -18.31 14.12 18.63
C PRO A 89 -17.77 12.71 18.41
N PHE A 90 -16.49 12.62 18.11
CA PHE A 90 -15.80 11.33 18.09
C PHE A 90 -14.99 11.13 19.36
N THR A 91 -14.80 9.88 19.74
CA THR A 91 -13.97 9.47 20.86
C THR A 91 -12.90 8.51 20.40
N VAL A 92 -11.76 8.54 21.07
CA VAL A 92 -10.72 7.52 20.90
C VAL A 92 -10.30 7.03 22.27
N HIS A 93 -10.12 5.72 22.38
CA HIS A 93 -9.64 5.07 23.58
C HIS A 93 -8.66 3.96 23.20
N PHE A 94 -7.38 4.31 23.10
CA PHE A 94 -6.36 3.41 22.57
C PHE A 94 -5.03 3.57 23.32
N ARG A 95 -4.42 2.46 23.75
CA ARG A 95 -3.12 2.43 24.47
C ARG A 95 -3.03 3.43 25.63
N GLY A 96 -4.10 3.52 26.42
CA GLY A 96 -4.18 4.44 27.57
C GLY A 96 -4.42 5.91 27.19
N SER A 97 -4.40 6.27 25.91
CA SER A 97 -4.89 7.57 25.45
C SER A 97 -6.42 7.61 25.42
N LYS A 98 -6.98 8.78 25.73
CA LYS A 98 -8.42 9.03 25.68
C LYS A 98 -8.67 10.47 25.25
N ALA A 99 -9.46 10.68 24.20
CA ALA A 99 -9.79 12.03 23.76
C ALA A 99 -11.18 12.11 23.14
N THR A 100 -11.77 13.31 23.18
CA THR A 100 -12.92 13.68 22.36
C THR A 100 -12.44 14.58 21.22
N LEU A 101 -12.86 14.26 20.00
CA LEU A 101 -12.36 14.81 18.74
C LEU A 101 -13.51 15.36 17.89
N TYR A 102 -13.21 16.37 17.07
CA TYR A 102 -14.11 16.85 16.02
C TYR A 102 -13.32 17.11 14.74
N TRP A 103 -13.84 16.67 13.59
CA TRP A 103 -13.25 17.02 12.29
C TRP A 103 -13.83 18.35 11.78
N LYS A 104 -13.30 19.48 12.28
CA LYS A 104 -13.89 20.81 12.07
C LYS A 104 -13.85 21.30 10.63
N SER A 105 -12.75 21.03 9.93
CA SER A 105 -12.62 21.34 8.51
C SER A 105 -11.70 20.33 7.84
N ARG A 106 -11.57 20.37 6.51
CA ARG A 106 -10.75 19.41 5.73
C ARG A 106 -9.35 19.19 6.30
N ASN A 107 -8.74 20.23 6.88
CA ASN A 107 -7.37 20.20 7.41
C ASN A 107 -7.32 20.54 8.90
N GLU A 108 -8.41 20.39 9.64
CA GLU A 108 -8.46 20.75 11.07
C GLU A 108 -9.22 19.69 11.87
N MET A 109 -8.48 18.98 12.70
CA MET A 109 -8.97 18.10 13.75
C MET A 109 -8.84 18.81 15.09
N LEU A 110 -9.96 19.01 15.77
CA LEU A 110 -9.99 19.55 17.11
C LEU A 110 -9.87 18.40 18.13
N VAL A 111 -8.88 18.47 19.00
CA VAL A 111 -8.77 17.68 20.23
C VAL A 111 -9.30 18.52 21.38
N LYS A 112 -10.35 18.07 22.06
CA LYS A 112 -10.92 18.79 23.21
C LYS A 112 -9.96 18.79 24.41
N LYS A 113 -10.03 19.85 25.21
CA LYS A 113 -9.37 19.93 26.52
C LYS A 113 -9.68 18.72 27.39
N GLY A 114 -8.72 18.30 28.20
CA GLY A 114 -8.83 17.12 29.06
C GLY A 114 -8.53 15.80 28.35
N ALA A 115 -8.04 15.84 27.10
CA ALA A 115 -7.54 14.65 26.43
C ALA A 115 -6.33 14.08 27.17
N ILE A 116 -6.30 12.76 27.33
CA ILE A 116 -5.22 11.98 27.92
C ILE A 116 -4.39 11.41 26.79
N MET A 117 -3.09 11.68 26.81
CA MET A 117 -2.10 11.20 25.87
C MET A 117 -1.36 9.99 26.44
N MET A 118 -0.90 9.09 25.57
CA MET A 118 0.04 8.03 25.94
C MET A 118 1.34 8.66 26.42
N GLU A 119 1.83 8.25 27.59
CA GLU A 119 2.99 8.88 28.24
C GLU A 119 4.28 8.71 27.42
N GLU A 120 4.61 7.47 27.07
CA GLU A 120 5.85 7.14 26.37
C GLU A 120 5.56 6.45 25.04
N ALA A 121 6.38 6.74 24.03
CA ALA A 121 6.26 6.11 22.73
C ALA A 121 6.83 4.68 22.76
N PRO A 122 6.19 3.70 22.09
CA PRO A 122 6.74 2.36 22.00
C PRO A 122 8.04 2.36 21.18
N LEU A 123 9.06 1.65 21.68
CA LEU A 123 10.30 1.43 20.96
C LEU A 123 10.13 0.37 19.86
N ASN A 124 10.96 0.48 18.83
CA ASN A 124 11.08 -0.55 17.81
C ASN A 124 11.66 -1.85 18.42
N LYS A 125 11.54 -2.97 17.69
CA LYS A 125 12.08 -4.28 18.15
C LYS A 125 13.59 -4.26 18.44
N ASP A 126 14.33 -3.37 17.80
CA ASP A 126 15.77 -3.15 17.98
C ASP A 126 16.10 -2.12 19.09
N GLY A 127 15.09 -1.63 19.82
CA GLY A 127 15.25 -0.61 20.86
C GLY A 127 15.35 0.82 20.34
N SER A 128 15.32 1.03 19.02
CA SER A 128 15.39 2.36 18.42
C SER A 128 14.08 3.14 18.53
N VAL A 129 14.17 4.48 18.54
CA VAL A 129 13.02 5.38 18.53
C VAL A 129 12.46 5.51 17.11
N SER A 130 11.17 5.20 16.95
CA SER A 130 10.49 5.27 15.65
C SER A 130 10.32 6.70 15.14
N TYR A 131 10.11 6.87 13.83
CA TYR A 131 9.79 8.19 13.26
C TYR A 131 8.48 8.76 13.84
N ALA A 132 7.50 7.90 14.09
CA ALA A 132 6.22 8.28 14.68
C ALA A 132 6.40 8.83 16.11
N ALA A 133 7.27 8.21 16.91
CA ALA A 133 7.65 8.70 18.23
C ALA A 133 8.24 10.12 18.14
N LYS A 134 9.29 10.30 17.32
CA LYS A 134 9.96 11.60 17.13
C LYS A 134 8.99 12.71 16.70
N TYR A 135 8.07 12.39 15.78
CA TYR A 135 7.14 13.39 15.28
C TYR A 135 6.00 13.68 16.27
N GLY A 136 5.52 12.67 17.01
CA GLY A 136 4.57 12.86 18.11
C GLY A 136 5.16 13.74 19.22
N ASP A 137 6.41 13.52 19.60
CA ASP A 137 7.11 14.34 20.60
C ASP A 137 7.24 15.79 20.14
N LYS A 138 7.59 15.99 18.86
CA LYS A 138 7.62 17.32 18.25
C LYS A 138 6.25 18.01 18.31
N LEU A 139 5.16 17.32 17.93
CA LEU A 139 3.80 17.87 18.00
C LEU A 139 3.42 18.27 19.43
N ARG A 140 3.84 17.49 20.43
CA ARG A 140 3.60 17.82 21.85
C ARG A 140 4.43 19.03 22.29
N ALA A 141 5.68 19.12 21.86
CA ALA A 141 6.53 20.29 22.12
C ALA A 141 5.94 21.57 21.51
N ASP A 142 5.44 21.50 20.26
CA ASP A 142 4.78 22.62 19.57
C ASP A 142 3.50 23.08 20.30
N HIS A 143 2.94 22.25 21.19
CA HIS A 143 1.74 22.53 21.98
C HIS A 143 1.97 22.49 23.50
N GLN A 144 3.21 22.62 23.96
CA GLN A 144 3.59 22.41 25.38
C GLN A 144 2.82 23.32 26.34
N GLU A 145 2.52 24.56 25.95
CA GLU A 145 1.73 25.52 26.75
C GLU A 145 0.29 25.03 27.04
N LYS A 146 -0.21 24.08 26.24
CA LYS A 146 -1.55 23.49 26.35
C LYS A 146 -1.52 22.08 26.95
N ILE A 147 -0.39 21.67 27.52
CA ILE A 147 -0.17 20.33 28.05
C ILE A 147 0.34 20.43 29.49
N SER A 148 -0.21 19.60 30.38
CA SER A 148 0.29 19.39 31.73
C SER A 148 0.41 17.89 31.99
N GLY A 149 1.65 17.40 32.13
CA GLY A 149 1.94 15.97 32.15
C GLY A 149 1.48 15.30 30.86
N ASN A 150 0.59 14.32 30.96
CA ASN A 150 -0.01 13.62 29.82
C ASN A 150 -1.42 14.11 29.46
N LYS A 151 -1.85 15.29 29.96
CA LYS A 151 -3.19 15.82 29.71
C LYS A 151 -3.17 17.15 28.99
N THR A 152 -4.13 17.36 28.09
CA THR A 152 -4.35 18.68 27.48
C THR A 152 -5.11 19.60 28.44
N THR A 153 -4.63 20.82 28.62
CA THR A 153 -5.27 21.86 29.45
C THR A 153 -6.19 22.76 28.64
N ALA A 154 -6.01 22.79 27.32
CA ALA A 154 -6.83 23.55 26.38
C ALA A 154 -7.14 22.74 25.12
N ASP A 155 -8.05 23.26 24.31
CA ASP A 155 -8.35 22.72 22.99
C ASP A 155 -7.13 22.88 22.05
N ILE A 156 -6.82 21.82 21.29
CA ILE A 156 -5.70 21.76 20.35
C ILE A 156 -6.23 21.46 18.95
N ILE A 157 -5.72 22.16 17.94
CA ILE A 157 -6.07 21.93 16.53
C ILE A 157 -4.86 21.30 15.85
N LEU A 158 -5.09 20.15 15.21
CA LEU A 158 -4.10 19.39 14.45
C LEU A 158 -4.56 19.27 13.00
N LYS A 159 -3.65 19.05 12.06
CA LYS A 159 -3.96 19.18 10.64
C LYS A 159 -4.68 17.98 10.03
N SER A 160 -4.57 16.81 10.67
CA SER A 160 -5.08 15.56 10.11
C SER A 160 -5.31 14.49 11.18
N VAL A 161 -6.07 13.45 10.81
CA VAL A 161 -6.24 12.25 11.63
C VAL A 161 -4.89 11.61 11.99
N ASN A 162 -3.91 11.64 11.08
CA ASN A 162 -2.58 11.13 11.35
C ASN A 162 -1.86 11.96 12.42
N GLU A 163 -1.89 13.29 12.35
CA GLU A 163 -1.31 14.13 13.40
C GLU A 163 -1.99 13.90 14.75
N VAL A 164 -3.32 13.76 14.80
CA VAL A 164 -4.06 13.42 16.02
C VAL A 164 -3.57 12.09 16.59
N SER A 165 -3.40 11.06 15.75
CA SER A 165 -2.93 9.75 16.19
C SER A 165 -1.51 9.79 16.75
N LEU A 166 -0.63 10.58 16.14
CA LEU A 166 0.75 10.75 16.57
C LEU A 166 0.83 11.52 17.87
N PHE A 167 0.05 12.59 17.98
CA PHE A 167 -0.06 13.41 19.17
C PHE A 167 -0.59 12.61 20.37
N LEU A 168 -1.68 11.86 20.19
CA LEU A 168 -2.34 11.15 21.28
C LEU A 168 -1.61 9.85 21.67
N TYR A 169 -1.16 9.05 20.71
CA TYR A 169 -0.68 7.68 20.98
C TYR A 169 0.42 7.20 20.02
N PHE A 170 1.15 8.12 19.38
CA PHE A 170 2.26 7.81 18.48
C PHE A 170 1.90 6.88 17.30
N GLY A 171 0.64 6.89 16.88
CA GLY A 171 0.14 6.05 15.79
C GLY A 171 0.21 4.54 16.09
N GLY A 172 0.60 3.75 15.08
CA GLY A 172 0.73 2.29 15.23
C GLY A 172 -0.58 1.49 15.13
N THR A 173 -1.67 2.14 14.69
CA THR A 173 -2.95 1.52 14.32
C THR A 173 -3.59 2.33 13.17
N ASN A 174 -4.65 1.82 12.56
CA ASN A 174 -5.45 2.57 11.61
C ASN A 174 -6.45 3.47 12.36
N SER A 175 -6.04 4.71 12.64
CA SER A 175 -6.81 5.67 13.42
C SER A 175 -8.17 6.05 12.83
N TRP A 176 -8.39 5.83 11.53
CA TRP A 176 -9.72 6.02 10.93
C TRP A 176 -10.76 5.05 11.51
N LEU A 177 -10.32 3.86 11.94
CA LEU A 177 -11.17 2.82 12.54
C LEU A 177 -11.28 2.94 14.06
N GLU A 178 -10.29 3.56 14.72
CA GLU A 178 -10.21 3.66 16.19
C GLU A 178 -10.94 4.90 16.75
N ILE A 179 -11.25 5.85 15.87
CA ILE A 179 -11.97 7.07 16.22
C ILE A 179 -13.46 6.81 15.95
N LEU A 180 -14.24 6.69 17.02
CA LEU A 180 -15.63 6.21 16.98
C LEU A 180 -16.60 7.28 17.47
N ASP A 181 -17.78 7.36 16.87
CA ASP A 181 -18.89 8.14 17.43
C ASP A 181 -19.52 7.44 18.65
N GLU A 182 -20.57 8.03 19.21
CA GLU A 182 -21.30 7.48 20.35
C GLU A 182 -21.94 6.11 20.10
N ASN A 183 -22.23 5.78 18.83
CA ASN A 183 -22.85 4.53 18.41
C ASN A 183 -21.81 3.48 18.00
N GLY A 184 -20.51 3.80 18.13
CA GLY A 184 -19.41 2.91 17.73
C GLY A 184 -19.13 2.92 16.23
N LYS A 185 -19.73 3.82 15.46
CA LYS A 185 -19.43 3.96 14.02
C LYS A 185 -18.14 4.77 13.84
N SER A 186 -17.24 4.25 13.03
CA SER A 186 -15.91 4.81 12.86
C SER A 186 -15.86 6.05 11.97
N LEU A 187 -14.82 6.86 12.14
CA LEU A 187 -14.55 8.00 11.26
C LEU A 187 -14.34 7.55 9.81
N ASP A 188 -13.76 6.36 9.59
CA ASP A 188 -13.67 5.70 8.27
C ASP A 188 -15.07 5.57 7.65
N GLU A 189 -15.99 4.91 8.33
CA GLU A 189 -17.36 4.66 7.85
C GLU A 189 -18.16 5.93 7.58
N TRP A 190 -17.90 7.00 8.32
CA TRP A 190 -18.54 8.29 8.11
C TRP A 190 -18.04 9.02 6.86
N THR A 191 -16.81 8.75 6.41
CA THR A 191 -16.09 9.68 5.53
C THR A 191 -15.52 9.03 4.29
N ARG A 192 -15.47 7.70 4.25
CA ARG A 192 -14.96 6.93 3.14
C ARG A 192 -15.79 7.15 1.88
N VAL A 193 -15.10 7.41 0.79
CA VAL A 193 -15.65 7.51 -0.56
C VAL A 193 -14.84 6.59 -1.49
N ASP A 194 -15.56 5.89 -2.37
CA ASP A 194 -14.96 5.03 -3.41
C ASP A 194 -14.58 5.84 -4.67
#